data_AF-A0AAW0QJD6-F1
#
_entry.id   AF-A0AAW0QJD6-F1
#
_cell.length_a   1.000
_cell.length_b   1.000
_cell.length_c   1.000
_cell.angle_alpha   90.00
_cell.angle_beta   90.00
_cell.angle_gamma   90.00
#
_symmetry.space_group_name_H-M   'P 1'
#
loop_
_entity.id
_entity.type
_entity.pdbx_description
1 polymer ?
#
loop_
_entity_poly.entity_id
_entity_poly.type
_entity_poly.pdbx_seq_one_letter_code
_entity_poly.pdbx_strand_id
1 'polypeptide(L)'
;MSTSRNQPWTLSSPGVYAQTHDSFGQFFANWVTGEAETEPTYLNEPILDNGGESQLRHAWVALRYDDPGLAVEFGSHSNVYRIPSPEDLTAWLDATFLVHPDLGARRLARSPKREDRPRLHWLPKTSEVALTTHHCYTDARSTWIFWDTLLKKVVQATPVVPLSGEENVGGLLRPTMPNGESPRPNLPPTRDDLLGLSAWPSIQGWLKARDLVVSAMKSDIVLLPILAAASAWIATLSFILRWK
;
A
#
# COMPACT_ATOMS: atom_id res chain seq x y z
N MET A 1 -0.12 9.87 30.37
CA MET A 1 -0.27 11.26 29.91
C MET A 1 -0.89 11.20 28.53
N SER A 2 -2.04 11.85 28.31
CA SER A 2 -2.68 11.94 26.99
C SER A 2 -1.84 12.87 26.12
N THR A 3 -0.98 12.33 25.27
CA THR A 3 -0.32 13.13 24.24
C THR A 3 -1.37 13.40 23.16
N SER A 4 -1.93 14.61 23.16
CA SER A 4 -2.76 15.10 22.06
C SER A 4 -2.00 14.86 20.76
N ARG A 5 -2.61 14.15 19.81
CA ARG A 5 -2.02 13.95 18.47
C ARG A 5 -1.76 15.32 17.85
N ASN A 6 -0.59 15.52 17.27
CA ASN A 6 -0.16 16.82 16.79
C ASN A 6 -0.89 17.23 15.50
N GLN A 7 -1.29 16.27 14.65
CA GLN A 7 -2.11 16.49 13.45
C GLN A 7 -3.09 15.32 13.23
N PRO A 8 -4.16 15.18 14.05
CA PRO A 8 -5.08 14.07 13.90
C PRO A 8 -5.84 14.16 12.58
N TRP A 9 -6.30 13.01 12.07
CA TRP A 9 -7.30 13.00 11.02
C TRP A 9 -8.59 13.68 11.50
N THR A 10 -9.08 14.61 10.70
CA THR A 10 -10.32 15.35 10.94
C THR A 10 -11.33 15.05 9.84
N LEU A 11 -12.61 14.97 10.20
CA LEU A 11 -13.69 14.82 9.23
C LEU A 11 -13.91 16.18 8.56
N SER A 12 -13.56 16.31 7.29
CA SER A 12 -13.71 17.57 6.54
C SER A 12 -15.10 17.70 5.90
N SER A 13 -15.71 16.57 5.52
CA SER A 13 -17.08 16.45 5.03
C SER A 13 -17.56 15.00 5.22
N PRO A 14 -18.86 14.69 5.04
CA PRO A 14 -19.36 13.31 5.22
C PRO A 14 -18.53 12.29 4.42
N GLY A 15 -17.92 11.34 5.12
CA GLY A 15 -17.08 10.30 4.51
C GLY A 15 -15.68 10.73 4.06
N VAL A 16 -15.29 11.99 4.25
CA VAL A 16 -13.97 12.51 3.85
C VAL A 16 -13.17 12.92 5.08
N TYR A 17 -12.00 12.33 5.23
CA TYR A 17 -11.05 12.62 6.28
C TYR A 17 -9.84 13.33 5.69
N ALA A 18 -9.37 14.37 6.38
CA ALA A 18 -8.17 15.10 6.03
C ALA A 18 -7.20 15.13 7.22
N GLN A 19 -5.92 15.05 6.93
CA GLN A 19 -4.85 15.21 7.89
C GLN A 19 -3.82 16.19 7.32
N THR A 20 -3.65 17.32 8.01
CA THR A 20 -2.59 18.27 7.68
C THR A 20 -1.23 17.60 7.84
N HIS A 21 -0.31 17.93 6.94
CA HIS A 21 1.05 17.41 7.03
C HIS A 21 1.76 17.86 8.29
N ASP A 22 2.48 16.91 8.89
CA ASP A 22 3.48 17.13 9.92
C ASP A 22 4.85 17.37 9.27
N SER A 23 5.95 17.35 10.03
CA SER A 23 7.29 17.67 9.47
C SER A 23 7.68 16.69 8.42
N PHE A 24 7.40 15.44 8.74
CA PHE A 24 7.69 14.31 7.91
C PHE A 24 6.79 14.30 6.68
N GLY A 25 5.50 14.57 6.84
CA GLY A 25 4.50 14.67 5.78
C GLY A 25 4.88 15.74 4.77
N GLN A 26 5.26 16.94 5.23
CA GLN A 26 5.67 18.03 4.35
C GLN A 26 6.98 17.70 3.62
N PHE A 27 7.94 17.06 4.31
CA PHE A 27 9.16 16.57 3.66
C PHE A 27 8.83 15.57 2.54
N PHE A 28 7.98 14.57 2.82
CA PHE A 28 7.56 13.58 1.82
C PHE A 28 6.75 14.20 0.70
N ALA A 29 5.88 15.17 0.96
CA ALA A 29 5.13 15.89 -0.06
C ALA A 29 6.07 16.63 -1.01
N ASN A 30 7.04 17.36 -0.46
CA ASN A 30 8.07 18.06 -1.23
C ASN A 30 8.94 17.07 -2.03
N TRP A 31 9.20 15.91 -1.45
CA TRP A 31 9.98 14.87 -2.10
C TRP A 31 9.21 14.24 -3.26
N VAL A 32 7.98 13.77 -3.03
CA VAL A 32 7.08 13.23 -4.07
C VAL A 32 6.83 14.24 -5.20
N THR A 33 6.70 15.53 -4.88
CA THR A 33 6.48 16.60 -5.88
C THR A 33 7.77 17.10 -6.54
N GLY A 34 8.93 16.92 -5.88
CA GLY A 34 10.23 17.39 -6.35
C GLY A 34 11.09 16.34 -7.08
N GLU A 35 10.77 15.06 -6.96
CA GLU A 35 11.42 14.00 -7.73
C GLU A 35 11.01 14.05 -9.21
N ALA A 36 12.04 13.98 -10.07
CA ALA A 36 11.84 13.71 -11.49
C ALA A 36 11.18 12.33 -11.68
N GLU A 37 10.43 12.18 -12.77
CA GLU A 37 9.53 11.05 -13.12
C GLU A 37 10.18 9.63 -13.18
N THR A 38 11.41 9.45 -12.72
CA THR A 38 12.29 8.33 -13.07
C THR A 38 12.60 7.34 -11.94
N GLU A 39 12.21 7.61 -10.69
CA GLU A 39 12.49 6.71 -9.57
C GLU A 39 11.62 5.45 -9.68
N PRO A 40 12.24 4.25 -9.75
CA PRO A 40 11.54 3.03 -10.07
C PRO A 40 10.63 2.62 -8.93
N THR A 41 9.44 2.23 -9.32
CA THR A 41 8.50 1.61 -8.43
C THR A 41 8.99 0.22 -8.01
N TYR A 42 8.92 -0.09 -6.71
CA TYR A 42 9.28 -1.41 -6.16
C TYR A 42 8.44 -2.49 -6.83
N LEU A 43 9.06 -3.64 -7.09
CA LEU A 43 8.39 -4.85 -7.53
C LEU A 43 8.75 -5.98 -6.57
N ASN A 44 7.75 -6.65 -6.04
CA ASN A 44 7.91 -7.85 -5.24
C ASN A 44 7.02 -8.92 -5.86
N GLU A 45 7.56 -10.12 -6.02
CA GLU A 45 6.96 -11.20 -6.83
C GLU A 45 6.81 -12.47 -5.98
N PRO A 46 5.68 -12.71 -5.30
CA PRO A 46 5.29 -14.05 -4.96
C PRO A 46 4.68 -14.75 -6.19
N ILE A 47 5.14 -15.97 -6.46
CA ILE A 47 4.47 -16.90 -7.36
C ILE A 47 3.32 -17.54 -6.56
N LEU A 48 2.11 -17.53 -7.10
CA LEU A 48 0.95 -18.16 -6.49
C LEU A 48 0.67 -19.49 -7.20
N ASP A 49 0.82 -20.61 -6.48
CA ASP A 49 0.52 -21.93 -7.04
C ASP A 49 -1.00 -22.18 -7.19
N ASN A 50 -1.86 -21.42 -6.48
CA ASN A 50 -3.32 -21.64 -6.44
C ASN A 50 -4.19 -20.36 -6.21
N GLY A 51 -3.68 -19.17 -6.50
CA GLY A 51 -4.44 -17.92 -6.39
C GLY A 51 -4.99 -17.48 -7.75
N GLY A 52 -6.32 -17.42 -7.89
CA GLY A 52 -6.96 -16.86 -9.08
C GLY A 52 -7.12 -15.34 -9.00
N GLU A 53 -7.42 -14.73 -10.14
CA GLU A 53 -7.66 -13.28 -10.23
C GLU A 53 -8.76 -12.81 -9.25
N SER A 54 -9.83 -13.59 -9.10
CA SER A 54 -10.96 -13.25 -8.22
C SER A 54 -10.55 -13.21 -6.74
N GLN A 55 -9.77 -14.18 -6.27
CA GLN A 55 -9.26 -14.19 -4.89
C GLN A 55 -8.33 -13.00 -4.64
N LEU A 56 -7.50 -12.67 -5.62
CA LEU A 56 -6.60 -11.52 -5.53
C LEU A 56 -7.36 -10.19 -5.49
N ARG A 57 -8.39 -10.02 -6.31
CA ARG A 57 -9.28 -8.84 -6.27
C ARG A 57 -9.97 -8.71 -4.91
N HIS A 58 -10.51 -9.81 -4.40
CA HIS A 58 -11.13 -9.84 -3.06
C HIS A 58 -10.13 -9.48 -1.96
N ALA A 59 -8.95 -10.08 -1.98
CA ALA A 59 -7.90 -9.79 -1.01
C ALA A 59 -7.43 -8.33 -1.08
N TRP A 60 -7.36 -7.76 -2.29
CA TRP A 60 -6.96 -6.37 -2.51
C TRP A 60 -7.96 -5.37 -1.91
N VAL A 61 -9.25 -5.59 -2.16
CA VAL A 61 -10.34 -4.80 -1.55
C VAL A 61 -10.32 -4.96 -0.03
N ALA A 62 -10.22 -6.19 0.48
CA ALA A 62 -10.18 -6.44 1.91
C ALA A 62 -8.94 -5.82 2.57
N LEU A 63 -7.82 -5.70 1.86
CA LEU A 63 -6.60 -5.05 2.37
C LEU A 63 -6.78 -3.53 2.46
N ARG A 64 -7.47 -2.89 1.50
CA ARG A 64 -7.80 -1.45 1.58
C ARG A 64 -8.58 -1.09 2.85
N TYR A 65 -9.45 -1.99 3.32
CA TYR A 65 -10.21 -1.74 4.55
C TYR A 65 -9.39 -1.91 5.82
N ASP A 66 -8.46 -2.87 5.84
CA ASP A 66 -7.55 -3.09 6.97
C ASP A 66 -6.48 -2.01 7.05
N ASP A 67 -5.95 -1.60 5.89
CA ASP A 67 -4.96 -0.56 5.71
C ASP A 67 -5.48 0.52 4.73
N PRO A 68 -6.28 1.48 5.23
CA PRO A 68 -6.79 2.59 4.42
C PRO A 68 -5.68 3.49 3.87
N GLY A 69 -4.44 3.39 4.37
CA GLY A 69 -3.26 4.08 3.85
C GLY A 69 -3.03 3.83 2.35
N LEU A 70 -3.42 2.65 1.85
CA LEU A 70 -3.34 2.30 0.42
C LEU A 70 -4.19 3.16 -0.50
N ALA A 71 -5.24 3.80 0.03
CA ALA A 71 -6.16 4.65 -0.72
C ALA A 71 -6.09 6.12 -0.27
N VAL A 72 -5.08 6.50 0.50
CA VAL A 72 -4.82 7.90 0.85
C VAL A 72 -4.27 8.63 -0.38
N GLU A 73 -4.83 9.80 -0.64
CA GLU A 73 -4.30 10.74 -1.61
C GLU A 73 -3.35 11.71 -0.90
N PHE A 74 -2.10 11.75 -1.36
CA PHE A 74 -1.09 12.70 -0.89
C PHE A 74 -1.23 14.02 -1.65
N GLY A 75 -1.80 15.04 -1.00
CA GLY A 75 -1.78 16.41 -1.49
C GLY A 75 -0.46 17.12 -1.16
N SER A 76 -0.33 18.39 -1.54
CA SER A 76 0.85 19.21 -1.24
C SER A 76 0.98 19.63 0.23
N HIS A 77 -0.14 19.68 0.95
CA HIS A 77 -0.21 20.17 2.33
C HIS A 77 -1.02 19.27 3.28
N SER A 78 -1.71 18.27 2.72
CA SER A 78 -2.59 17.40 3.49
C SER A 78 -2.77 16.05 2.82
N ASN A 79 -3.00 15.03 3.63
CA ASN A 79 -3.46 13.72 3.22
C ASN A 79 -4.98 13.71 3.21
N VAL A 80 -5.60 13.07 2.21
CA VAL A 80 -7.05 12.92 2.12
C VAL A 80 -7.41 11.45 1.98
N TYR A 81 -8.37 10.99 2.78
CA TYR A 81 -8.97 9.68 2.66
C TYR A 81 -10.47 9.81 2.47
N ARG A 82 -11.01 9.10 1.48
CA ARG A 82 -12.45 9.04 1.22
C ARG A 82 -12.95 7.63 1.50
N ILE A 83 -13.97 7.52 2.33
CA ILE A 83 -14.73 6.27 2.46
C ILE A 83 -15.40 6.04 1.09
N PRO A 84 -15.10 4.92 0.41
CA PRO A 84 -15.65 4.69 -0.91
C PRO A 84 -17.15 4.34 -0.83
N SER A 85 -17.95 4.91 -1.72
CA SER A 85 -19.21 4.30 -2.14
C SER A 85 -18.96 2.98 -2.89
N PRO A 86 -19.99 2.14 -3.13
CA PRO A 86 -19.84 0.95 -3.97
C PRO A 86 -19.26 1.25 -5.37
N GLU A 87 -19.68 2.36 -5.96
CA GLU A 87 -19.22 2.84 -7.26
C GLU A 87 -17.76 3.30 -7.19
N ASP A 88 -17.40 4.08 -6.16
CA ASP A 88 -16.01 4.52 -5.94
C ASP A 88 -15.07 3.34 -5.65
N LEU A 89 -15.58 2.29 -5.00
CA LEU A 89 -14.80 1.09 -4.72
C LEU A 89 -14.48 0.33 -6.01
N THR A 90 -15.48 0.18 -6.88
CA THR A 90 -15.30 -0.45 -8.20
C THR A 90 -14.31 0.36 -9.04
N ALA A 91 -14.49 1.68 -9.12
CA ALA A 91 -13.59 2.55 -9.87
C ALA A 91 -12.15 2.52 -9.32
N TRP A 92 -11.99 2.48 -7.99
CA TRP A 92 -10.67 2.32 -7.37
C TRP A 92 -10.06 0.96 -7.68
N LEU A 93 -10.85 -0.12 -7.63
CA LEU A 93 -10.38 -1.47 -7.93
C LEU A 93 -9.90 -1.56 -9.38
N ASP A 94 -10.66 -1.04 -10.34
CA ASP A 94 -10.27 -1.04 -11.75
C ASP A 94 -9.00 -0.22 -12.02
N ALA A 95 -8.83 0.89 -11.28
CA ALA A 95 -7.63 1.74 -11.41
C ALA A 95 -6.39 1.18 -10.72
N THR A 96 -6.54 0.26 -9.76
CA THR A 96 -5.43 -0.22 -8.90
C THR A 96 -5.17 -1.71 -9.02
N PHE A 97 -6.05 -2.50 -9.61
CA PHE A 97 -5.86 -3.91 -9.88
C PHE A 97 -5.77 -4.16 -11.38
N LEU A 98 -4.55 -4.41 -11.86
CA LEU A 98 -4.25 -4.47 -13.28
C LEU A 98 -3.86 -5.89 -13.70
N VAL A 99 -4.50 -6.40 -14.76
CA VAL A 99 -4.22 -7.73 -15.28
C VAL A 99 -3.37 -7.61 -16.54
N HIS A 100 -2.26 -8.33 -16.60
CA HIS A 100 -1.33 -8.34 -17.73
C HIS A 100 -1.24 -9.73 -18.35
N PRO A 101 -2.09 -10.07 -19.33
CA PRO A 101 -2.19 -11.43 -19.86
C PRO A 101 -0.89 -11.94 -20.51
N ASP A 102 -0.11 -11.05 -21.10
CA ASP A 102 1.06 -11.41 -21.92
C ASP A 102 2.40 -10.93 -21.34
N LEU A 103 2.39 -10.41 -20.11
CA LEU A 103 3.58 -9.85 -19.45
C LEU A 103 4.06 -10.77 -18.34
N GLY A 104 5.38 -10.76 -18.09
CA GLY A 104 5.96 -11.33 -16.88
C GLY A 104 6.50 -10.20 -16.00
N ALA A 105 6.62 -10.46 -14.70
CA ALA A 105 6.84 -9.43 -13.69
C ALA A 105 8.20 -8.73 -13.90
N ARG A 106 9.23 -9.47 -14.29
CA ARG A 106 10.54 -8.92 -14.72
C ARG A 106 10.45 -7.88 -15.84
N ARG A 107 9.50 -8.01 -16.77
CA ARG A 107 9.30 -7.05 -17.86
C ARG A 107 8.50 -5.84 -17.38
N LEU A 108 7.54 -6.06 -16.47
CA LEU A 108 6.83 -4.99 -15.77
C LEU A 108 7.76 -4.10 -14.96
N ALA A 109 8.72 -4.66 -14.21
CA ALA A 109 9.77 -3.92 -13.49
C ALA A 109 10.60 -2.98 -14.38
N ARG A 110 10.64 -3.23 -15.69
CA ARG A 110 11.38 -2.41 -16.65
C ARG A 110 10.54 -1.31 -17.29
N SER A 111 9.29 -1.15 -16.86
CA SER A 111 8.40 -0.09 -17.32
C SER A 111 8.42 1.06 -16.31
N PRO A 112 9.25 2.09 -16.51
CA PRO A 112 9.49 3.16 -15.54
C PRO A 112 8.35 4.20 -15.59
N LYS A 113 7.12 3.79 -15.33
CA LYS A 113 6.05 4.75 -15.08
C LYS A 113 5.97 4.98 -13.58
N ARG A 114 6.17 6.23 -13.17
CA ARG A 114 5.80 6.69 -11.84
C ARG A 114 4.33 6.38 -11.62
N GLU A 115 4.03 5.79 -10.47
CA GLU A 115 2.67 5.52 -10.03
C GLU A 115 2.34 6.42 -8.85
N ASP A 116 1.29 7.23 -8.99
CA ASP A 116 0.86 8.15 -7.93
C ASP A 116 0.07 7.44 -6.81
N ARG A 117 -0.19 6.14 -6.97
CA ARG A 117 -0.90 5.30 -6.00
C ARG A 117 -0.42 3.85 -6.06
N PRO A 118 -0.55 3.07 -4.97
CA PRO A 118 -0.27 1.64 -4.99
C PRO A 118 -1.16 0.93 -6.02
N ARG A 119 -0.57 0.03 -6.81
CA ARG A 119 -1.28 -0.86 -7.73
C ARG A 119 -0.81 -2.30 -7.55
N LEU A 120 -1.75 -3.22 -7.64
CA LEU A 120 -1.51 -4.65 -7.65
C LEU A 120 -1.67 -5.16 -9.08
N HIS A 121 -0.69 -5.91 -9.54
CA HIS A 121 -0.62 -6.45 -10.89
C HIS A 121 -0.73 -7.96 -10.84
N TRP A 122 -1.67 -8.52 -11.60
CA TRP A 122 -1.80 -9.95 -11.80
C TRP A 122 -1.28 -10.34 -13.19
N LEU A 123 -0.37 -11.31 -13.23
CA LEU A 123 0.29 -11.76 -14.45
C LEU A 123 -0.05 -13.26 -14.68
N PRO A 124 -1.21 -13.56 -15.28
CA PRO A 124 -1.74 -14.94 -15.34
C PRO A 124 -0.85 -15.91 -16.13
N LYS A 125 -0.05 -15.41 -17.08
CA LYS A 125 0.86 -16.25 -17.88
C LYS A 125 1.97 -16.87 -17.03
N THR A 126 2.43 -16.17 -16.01
CA THR A 126 3.52 -16.60 -15.12
C THR A 126 3.04 -16.92 -13.71
N SER A 127 1.74 -16.74 -13.43
CA SER A 127 1.15 -16.83 -12.08
C SER A 127 1.85 -15.94 -11.06
N GLU A 128 2.34 -14.78 -11.51
CA GLU A 128 3.03 -13.81 -10.67
C GLU A 128 2.05 -12.71 -10.23
N VAL A 129 2.23 -12.23 -9.01
CA VAL A 129 1.60 -10.98 -8.55
C VAL A 129 2.68 -9.96 -8.25
N ALA A 130 2.42 -8.70 -8.55
CA ALA A 130 3.38 -7.62 -8.43
C ALA A 130 2.72 -6.41 -7.78
N LEU A 131 3.30 -5.89 -6.69
CA LEU A 131 2.92 -4.59 -6.14
C LEU A 131 3.79 -3.53 -6.77
N THR A 132 3.21 -2.47 -7.30
CA THR A 132 3.89 -1.22 -7.64
C THR A 132 3.41 -0.12 -6.72
N THR A 133 4.30 0.53 -5.97
CA THR A 133 3.97 1.64 -5.08
C THR A 133 5.11 2.64 -4.92
N HIS A 134 4.78 3.91 -4.71
CA HIS A 134 5.76 4.94 -4.35
C HIS A 134 6.24 4.74 -2.91
N HIS A 135 7.50 5.06 -2.61
CA HIS A 135 8.09 4.93 -1.27
C HIS A 135 7.40 5.80 -0.19
N CYS A 136 6.47 6.68 -0.57
CA CYS A 136 5.71 7.47 0.38
C CYS A 136 4.60 6.64 1.07
N TYR A 137 4.11 5.59 0.38
CA TYR A 137 3.10 4.66 0.86
C TYR A 137 3.70 3.50 1.67
N THR A 138 4.88 3.03 1.30
CA THR A 138 5.50 1.84 1.90
C THR A 138 6.99 2.08 2.16
N ASP A 139 7.51 1.38 3.15
CA ASP A 139 8.93 1.12 3.38
C ASP A 139 9.20 -0.39 3.26
N ALA A 140 10.45 -0.81 3.43
CA ALA A 140 10.79 -2.22 3.34
C ALA A 140 9.97 -3.08 4.32
N ARG A 141 9.72 -2.60 5.55
CA ARG A 141 9.01 -3.35 6.58
C ARG A 141 7.52 -3.50 6.28
N SER A 142 6.87 -2.40 5.93
CA SER A 142 5.45 -2.39 5.56
C SER A 142 5.21 -3.18 4.27
N THR A 143 6.18 -3.26 3.37
CA THR A 143 6.13 -4.16 2.21
C THR A 143 6.08 -5.64 2.62
N TRP A 144 6.83 -6.07 3.64
CA TRP A 144 6.73 -7.44 4.15
C TRP A 144 5.38 -7.72 4.81
N ILE A 145 4.91 -6.78 5.64
CA ILE A 145 3.60 -6.87 6.31
C ILE A 145 2.48 -6.92 5.26
N PHE A 146 2.59 -6.12 4.20
CA PHE A 146 1.68 -6.11 3.07
C PHE A 146 1.56 -7.50 2.45
N TRP A 147 2.67 -8.14 2.10
CA TRP A 147 2.63 -9.45 1.43
C TRP A 147 2.08 -10.53 2.35
N ASP A 148 2.52 -10.58 3.60
CA ASP A 148 1.97 -11.52 4.59
C ASP A 148 0.45 -11.35 4.73
N THR A 149 -0.03 -10.12 4.83
CA THR A 149 -1.46 -9.82 5.00
C THR A 149 -2.26 -10.14 3.73
N LEU A 150 -1.77 -9.75 2.56
CA LEU A 150 -2.41 -10.03 1.27
C LEU A 150 -2.53 -11.55 1.06
N LEU A 151 -1.45 -12.30 1.26
CA LEU A 151 -1.44 -13.76 1.05
C LEU A 151 -2.38 -14.47 2.02
N LYS A 152 -2.42 -14.06 3.29
CA LYS A 152 -3.41 -14.57 4.26
C LYS A 152 -4.85 -14.33 3.79
N LYS A 153 -5.15 -13.13 3.26
CA LYS A 153 -6.47 -12.80 2.71
C LYS A 153 -6.82 -13.61 1.46
N VAL A 154 -5.85 -13.87 0.57
CA VAL A 154 -6.05 -14.73 -0.61
C VAL A 154 -6.43 -16.15 -0.18
N VAL A 155 -5.75 -16.71 0.83
CA VAL A 155 -6.07 -18.03 1.38
C VAL A 155 -7.47 -18.03 2.02
N GLN A 156 -7.81 -16.99 2.80
CA GLN A 156 -9.13 -16.85 3.42
C GLN A 156 -10.28 -16.68 2.41
N ALA A 157 -10.01 -16.09 1.25
CA ALA A 157 -10.98 -15.95 0.17
C ALA A 157 -11.31 -17.28 -0.54
N THR A 158 -10.67 -18.38 -0.14
CA THR A 158 -10.92 -19.74 -0.66
C THR A 158 -11.82 -20.48 0.35
N PRO A 159 -13.09 -20.84 0.04
CA PRO A 159 -13.63 -21.16 -1.28
C PRO A 159 -14.82 -20.26 -1.66
N VAL A 160 -14.71 -19.39 -2.67
CA VAL A 160 -15.88 -18.61 -3.15
C VAL A 160 -15.99 -18.59 -4.66
N VAL A 161 -17.18 -19.04 -5.07
CA VAL A 161 -17.99 -18.84 -6.29
C VAL A 161 -17.43 -17.81 -7.29
N PRO A 162 -17.49 -18.09 -8.62
CA PRO A 162 -17.03 -17.17 -9.66
C PRO A 162 -17.69 -15.79 -9.53
N LEU A 163 -16.87 -14.75 -9.56
CA LEU A 163 -17.29 -13.37 -9.87
C LEU A 163 -17.71 -13.31 -11.35
N SER A 164 -18.78 -14.00 -11.74
CA SER A 164 -19.38 -13.85 -13.06
C SER A 164 -20.64 -12.99 -12.93
N GLY A 165 -20.52 -11.74 -13.36
CA GLY A 165 -21.65 -10.85 -13.62
C GLY A 165 -22.05 -9.99 -12.42
N GLU A 166 -21.61 -8.72 -12.44
CA GLU A 166 -22.26 -7.49 -11.91
C GLU A 166 -22.89 -7.44 -10.50
N GLU A 167 -22.98 -8.52 -9.74
CA GLU A 167 -23.50 -8.54 -8.38
C GLU A 167 -22.38 -8.88 -7.38
N ASN A 168 -22.21 -7.98 -6.41
CA ASN A 168 -21.47 -8.16 -5.15
C ASN A 168 -20.02 -7.69 -5.04
N VAL A 169 -19.67 -6.53 -5.61
CA VAL A 169 -18.78 -5.61 -4.85
C VAL A 169 -19.46 -5.17 -3.54
N GLY A 170 -20.80 -5.17 -3.52
CA GLY A 170 -21.63 -4.89 -2.34
C GLY A 170 -21.47 -5.86 -1.15
N GLY A 171 -20.99 -7.09 -1.36
CA GLY A 171 -20.71 -8.03 -0.27
C GLY A 171 -19.40 -7.75 0.48
N LEU A 172 -18.52 -6.93 -0.09
CA LEU A 172 -17.25 -6.49 0.50
C LEU A 172 -17.42 -5.18 1.28
N LEU A 173 -18.64 -4.68 1.42
CA LEU A 173 -18.91 -3.46 2.14
C LEU A 173 -18.52 -3.62 3.61
N ARG A 174 -17.86 -2.58 4.11
CA ARG A 174 -17.42 -2.50 5.49
C ARG A 174 -18.60 -2.75 6.44
N PRO A 175 -18.45 -3.58 7.49
CA PRO A 175 -19.53 -3.84 8.43
C PRO A 175 -20.05 -2.51 9.03
N THR A 176 -21.37 -2.32 8.95
CA THR A 176 -22.04 -1.16 9.57
C THR A 176 -22.14 -1.41 11.06
N MET A 177 -21.85 -0.41 11.89
CA MET A 177 -21.99 -0.55 13.34
C MET A 177 -23.47 -0.74 13.71
N PRO A 178 -23.79 -1.33 14.87
CA PRO A 178 -25.17 -1.55 15.31
C PRO A 178 -26.04 -0.29 15.38
N ASN A 179 -25.42 0.89 15.47
CA ASN A 179 -26.08 2.19 15.48
C ASN A 179 -26.28 2.80 14.07
N GLY A 180 -25.98 2.07 12.99
CA GLY A 180 -26.08 2.56 11.62
C GLY A 180 -24.91 3.46 11.19
N GLU A 181 -23.94 3.73 12.07
CA GLU A 181 -22.75 4.50 11.71
C GLU A 181 -21.72 3.59 11.03
N SER A 182 -21.03 4.12 10.02
CA SER A 182 -19.84 3.46 9.51
C SER A 182 -18.73 3.57 10.56
N PRO A 183 -18.03 2.48 10.93
CA PRO A 183 -16.94 2.58 11.90
C PRO A 183 -15.89 3.58 11.40
N ARG A 184 -15.23 4.31 12.31
CA ARG A 184 -14.16 5.23 11.89
C ARG A 184 -13.06 4.45 11.18
N PRO A 185 -12.59 4.88 9.98
CA PRO A 185 -11.51 4.18 9.29
C PRO A 185 -10.28 4.11 10.18
N ASN A 186 -9.54 2.99 10.12
CA ASN A 186 -8.31 2.78 10.88
C ASN A 186 -7.16 3.57 10.26
N LEU A 187 -7.30 4.90 10.25
CA LEU A 187 -6.35 5.79 9.59
C LEU A 187 -5.07 5.87 10.41
N PRO A 188 -3.90 5.82 9.75
CA PRO A 188 -2.63 5.81 10.45
C PRO A 188 -2.42 7.13 11.22
N PRO A 189 -1.76 7.09 12.39
CA PRO A 189 -1.33 8.31 13.07
C PRO A 189 -0.31 9.08 12.20
N THR A 190 -0.03 10.32 12.59
CA THR A 190 1.06 11.08 11.95
C THR A 190 2.41 10.44 12.27
N ARG A 191 3.42 10.71 11.44
CA ARG A 191 4.76 10.17 11.70
C ARG A 191 5.43 10.90 12.86
N ASP A 192 5.15 12.19 13.04
CA ASP A 192 5.59 12.97 14.20
C ASP A 192 5.01 12.37 15.50
N ASP A 193 3.73 11.93 15.51
CA ASP A 193 3.14 11.21 16.66
C ASP A 193 3.85 9.88 16.94
N LEU A 194 4.16 9.10 15.89
CA LEU A 194 4.89 7.82 16.02
C LEU A 194 6.31 8.00 16.56
N LEU A 195 6.95 9.10 16.19
CA LEU A 195 8.32 9.45 16.59
C LEU A 195 8.38 10.23 17.90
N GLY A 196 7.24 10.53 18.52
CA GLY A 196 7.14 11.33 19.74
C GLY A 196 7.70 12.75 19.56
N LEU A 197 7.65 13.30 18.34
CA LEU A 197 8.13 14.64 18.06
C LEU A 197 7.10 15.66 18.55
N SER A 198 7.58 16.84 18.97
CA SER A 198 6.70 17.96 19.29
C SER A 198 5.98 18.46 18.03
N ALA A 199 4.81 19.08 18.22
CA ALA A 199 3.95 19.52 17.13
C ALA A 199 4.66 20.36 16.06
N TRP A 200 4.22 20.15 14.82
CA TRP A 200 4.63 20.86 13.62
C TRP A 200 4.20 22.34 13.60
N PRO A 201 4.96 23.26 12.95
CA PRO A 201 6.27 23.07 12.31
C PRO A 201 7.46 23.06 13.26
N SER A 202 8.32 22.03 13.15
CA SER A 202 9.65 22.07 13.76
C SER A 202 10.76 21.76 12.74
N ILE A 203 11.80 22.60 12.70
CA ILE A 203 13.01 22.38 11.89
C ILE A 203 13.67 21.05 12.27
N GLN A 204 13.61 20.67 13.54
CA GLN A 204 14.16 19.41 14.04
C GLN A 204 13.45 18.19 13.45
N GLY A 205 12.11 18.20 13.39
CA GLY A 205 11.35 17.12 12.77
C GLY A 205 11.66 16.99 11.27
N TRP A 206 11.78 18.12 10.57
CA TRP A 206 12.15 18.13 9.15
C TRP A 206 13.56 17.58 8.92
N LEU A 207 14.55 18.01 9.71
CA LEU A 207 15.93 17.51 9.62
C LEU A 207 16.00 16.02 9.92
N LYS A 208 15.29 15.55 10.95
CA LYS A 208 15.21 14.13 11.28
C LYS A 208 14.57 13.30 10.16
N ALA A 209 13.51 13.84 9.53
CA ALA A 209 12.88 13.20 8.37
C ALA A 209 13.87 13.05 7.22
N ARG A 210 14.55 14.14 6.86
CA ARG A 210 15.60 14.13 5.83
C ARG A 210 16.70 13.13 6.16
N ASP A 211 17.21 13.12 7.38
CA ASP A 211 18.33 12.25 7.77
C ASP A 211 17.93 10.77 7.74
N LEU A 212 16.72 10.43 8.20
CA LEU A 212 16.17 9.07 8.11
C LEU A 212 16.02 8.62 6.66
N VAL A 213 15.46 9.49 5.82
CA VAL A 213 15.25 9.21 4.40
C VAL A 213 16.57 9.04 3.68
N VAL A 214 17.48 10.02 3.77
CA VAL A 214 18.79 9.95 3.10
C VAL A 214 19.57 8.73 3.59
N SER A 215 19.43 8.34 4.86
CA SER A 215 20.02 7.10 5.36
C SER A 215 19.36 5.85 4.77
N ALA A 216 18.03 5.82 4.64
CA ALA A 216 17.29 4.69 4.09
C ALA A 216 17.47 4.53 2.57
N MET A 217 17.76 5.62 1.86
CA MET A 217 18.07 5.60 0.42
C MET A 217 19.50 5.16 0.11
N LYS A 218 20.37 5.04 1.13
CA LYS A 218 21.67 4.41 0.91
C LYS A 218 21.43 2.96 0.52
N SER A 219 22.01 2.55 -0.60
CA SER A 219 21.94 1.16 -1.05
C SER A 219 22.60 0.25 -0.03
N ASP A 220 21.82 -0.39 0.83
CA ASP A 220 22.28 -1.49 1.67
C ASP A 220 22.07 -2.81 0.92
N ILE A 221 23.15 -3.57 0.78
CA ILE A 221 23.09 -4.94 0.27
C ILE A 221 22.51 -5.81 1.38
N VAL A 222 21.21 -6.05 1.33
CA VAL A 222 20.56 -7.06 2.18
C VAL A 222 20.85 -8.43 1.58
N LEU A 223 21.89 -9.11 2.09
CA LEU A 223 22.09 -10.53 1.83
C LEU A 223 21.01 -11.30 2.61
N LEU A 224 19.97 -11.74 1.90
CA LEU A 224 19.02 -12.68 2.48
C LEU A 224 19.78 -13.98 2.81
N PRO A 225 19.65 -14.54 4.02
CA PRO A 225 20.23 -15.83 4.32
C PRO A 225 19.62 -16.85 3.37
N ILE A 226 20.43 -17.31 2.40
CA ILE A 226 20.09 -18.48 1.61
C ILE A 226 19.98 -19.61 2.64
N LEU A 227 18.76 -20.08 2.89
CA LEU A 227 18.51 -21.24 3.72
C LEU A 227 19.19 -22.44 3.06
N ALA A 228 20.46 -22.65 3.39
CA ALA A 228 21.13 -23.91 3.19
C ALA A 228 20.41 -24.93 4.11
N ALA A 229 19.82 -25.94 3.48
CA ALA A 229 19.10 -27.07 4.07
C ALA A 229 17.59 -26.88 4.33
N ALA A 230 16.78 -27.09 3.28
CA ALA A 230 15.67 -28.03 3.36
C ALA A 230 15.35 -28.57 1.95
N SER A 231 15.40 -29.88 1.84
CA SER A 231 15.14 -30.69 0.66
C SER A 231 13.76 -30.43 0.03
N ALA A 232 13.75 -30.37 -1.31
CA ALA A 232 12.65 -30.65 -2.25
C ALA A 232 11.25 -30.10 -1.89
N TRP A 233 10.75 -29.19 -2.74
CA TRP A 233 9.42 -28.54 -2.71
C TRP A 233 9.32 -27.26 -1.86
N ILE A 234 10.05 -26.21 -2.23
CA ILE A 234 9.67 -24.83 -1.90
C ILE A 234 9.92 -23.97 -3.15
N ALA A 235 8.86 -23.35 -3.66
CA ALA A 235 8.93 -22.37 -4.74
C ALA A 235 9.93 -21.27 -4.37
N THR A 236 10.88 -21.01 -5.27
CA THR A 236 11.96 -20.05 -5.05
C THR A 236 11.39 -18.63 -5.04
N LEU A 237 11.20 -18.06 -3.85
CA LEU A 237 10.96 -16.63 -3.68
C LEU A 237 12.25 -15.86 -4.01
N SER A 238 12.36 -15.34 -5.23
CA SER A 238 13.46 -14.46 -5.62
C SER A 238 13.02 -13.01 -5.46
N PHE A 239 13.58 -12.29 -4.50
CA PHE A 239 13.37 -10.85 -4.36
C PHE A 239 14.54 -10.10 -5.01
N ILE A 240 14.24 -9.19 -5.94
CA ILE A 240 15.21 -8.25 -6.49
C ILE A 240 14.83 -6.85 -6.03
N LEU A 241 15.40 -6.41 -4.90
CA LEU A 241 15.42 -5.00 -4.54
C LEU A 241 16.59 -4.35 -5.28
N ARG A 242 16.30 -3.58 -6.33
CA ARG A 242 17.30 -2.76 -7.03
C ARG A 242 17.16 -1.31 -6.60
N TRP A 243 18.16 -0.83 -5.89
CA TRP A 243 18.39 0.57 -5.57
C TRP A 243 19.39 1.11 -6.61
N LYS A 244 19.10 2.25 -7.24
CA LYS A 244 20.04 2.96 -8.12
C LYS A 244 20.24 4.36 -7.61
#